data_AF-C5RA87-F1
#
_entry.id   AF-C5RA87-F1
#
_cell.length_a   1.000
_cell.length_b   1.000
_cell.length_c   1.000
_cell.angle_alpha   90.00
_cell.angle_beta   90.00
_cell.angle_gamma   90.00
#
_symmetry.space_group_name_H-M   'P 1'
#
loop_
_entity.id
_entity.type
_entity.pdbx_description
1 polymer ?
#
loop_
_entity_poly.entity_id
_entity_poly.type
_entity_poly.pdbx_seq_one_letter_code
_entity_poly.pdbx_strand_id
1 'polypeptide(L)'
;MVNKMINQKQIMTEWQKAGIKINGFTYNDIQDIYNQLAHNADDEKEANGIFILAIRKAAMNGAKTQWAVSNIANQWIQLGLTTVEAIGKYEQESQQTQPKSYYGRPLKQESKILQPKSDEVLQQNEQLAISLGYKNAEDMAKGTHDILINLRKTRAERLDSKPKTGLTANGNQVLKRF
;
A
#
# COMPACT_ATOMS: atom_id res chain seq x y z
N MET A 1 21.72 32.33 19.86
CA MET A 1 20.58 31.42 19.65
C MET A 1 19.75 31.99 18.52
N VAL A 2 19.72 31.32 17.37
CA VAL A 2 18.84 31.73 16.26
C VAL A 2 17.41 31.42 16.70
N ASN A 3 16.56 32.44 16.78
CA ASN A 3 15.12 32.25 17.01
C ASN A 3 14.54 31.53 15.79
N LYS A 4 14.53 30.19 15.82
CA LYS A 4 13.91 29.38 14.77
C LYS A 4 12.41 29.64 14.80
N MET A 5 11.89 30.30 13.76
CA MET A 5 10.55 30.86 13.78
C MET A 5 9.55 29.82 13.27
N ILE A 6 8.98 29.07 14.21
CA ILE A 6 7.87 28.15 13.94
C ILE A 6 6.64 28.93 13.43
N ASN A 7 6.05 28.48 12.32
CA ASN A 7 4.78 29.01 11.83
C ASN A 7 3.60 28.39 12.60
N GLN A 8 3.55 28.70 13.90
CA GLN A 8 2.65 28.06 14.86
C GLN A 8 1.17 28.21 14.47
N LYS A 9 0.77 29.36 13.92
CA LYS A 9 -0.63 29.62 13.52
C LYS A 9 -1.07 28.66 12.41
N GLN A 10 -0.23 28.48 11.39
CA GLN A 10 -0.54 27.59 10.29
C GLN A 10 -0.50 26.12 10.72
N ILE A 11 0.49 25.72 11.53
CA ILE A 11 0.59 24.37 12.08
C ILE A 11 -0.65 24.03 12.91
N MET A 12 -1.09 24.92 13.81
CA MET A 12 -2.30 24.70 14.61
C MET A 12 -3.57 24.59 13.76
N THR A 13 -3.65 25.37 12.68
CA THR A 13 -4.79 25.31 11.75
C THR A 13 -4.84 23.96 11.03
N GLU A 14 -3.70 23.48 10.53
CA GLU A 14 -3.61 22.17 9.87
C GLU A 14 -3.81 21.02 10.88
N TRP A 15 -3.33 21.18 12.12
CA TRP A 15 -3.52 20.23 13.21
C TRP A 15 -5.01 20.01 13.54
N GLN A 16 -5.76 21.11 13.63
CA GLN A 16 -7.21 21.07 13.84
C GLN A 16 -7.95 20.49 12.63
N LYS A 17 -7.58 20.89 11.41
CA LYS A 17 -8.16 20.35 10.17
C LYS A 17 -7.94 18.84 10.03
N ALA A 18 -6.78 18.36 10.47
CA ALA A 18 -6.46 16.93 10.51
C ALA A 18 -7.26 16.16 11.58
N GLY A 19 -8.00 16.85 12.45
CA GLY A 19 -8.78 16.23 13.52
C GLY A 19 -7.90 15.59 14.60
N ILE A 20 -6.64 16.05 14.75
CA ILE A 20 -5.73 15.57 15.78
C ILE A 20 -6.15 16.16 17.11
N LYS A 21 -6.27 15.30 18.13
CA LYS A 21 -6.75 15.71 19.45
C LYS A 21 -5.83 16.77 20.06
N ILE A 22 -6.42 17.89 20.49
CA ILE A 22 -5.72 18.92 21.28
C ILE A 22 -5.88 18.58 22.76
N ASN A 23 -4.77 18.61 23.50
CA ASN A 23 -4.67 18.38 24.93
C ASN A 23 -3.68 19.40 25.55
N GLY A 24 -3.44 19.30 26.87
CA GLY A 24 -2.53 20.21 27.57
C GLY A 24 -1.05 20.12 27.16
N PHE A 25 -0.67 19.09 26.38
CA PHE A 25 0.71 18.86 25.93
C PHE A 25 0.95 19.26 24.48
N THR A 26 -0.12 19.49 23.70
CA THR A 26 -0.07 19.69 22.24
C THR A 26 0.92 20.78 21.80
N TYR A 27 1.08 21.82 22.61
CA TYR A 27 2.05 22.86 22.29
C TYR A 27 3.50 22.37 22.38
N ASN A 28 3.86 21.67 23.47
CA ASN A 28 5.20 21.10 23.64
C ASN A 28 5.47 20.06 22.56
N ASP A 29 4.48 19.24 22.27
CA ASP A 29 4.51 18.24 21.22
C ASP A 29 4.82 18.83 19.84
N ILE A 30 4.19 19.96 19.50
CA ILE A 30 4.45 20.70 18.27
C ILE A 30 5.87 21.27 18.26
N GLN A 31 6.34 21.81 19.38
CA GLN A 31 7.69 22.33 19.49
C GLN A 31 8.73 21.24 19.34
N ASP A 32 8.53 20.08 19.96
CA ASP A 32 9.47 18.96 19.89
C ASP A 32 9.60 18.42 18.47
N ILE A 33 8.48 18.21 17.78
CA ILE A 33 8.48 17.78 16.37
C ILE A 33 9.14 18.85 15.48
N TYR A 34 8.80 20.12 15.68
CA TYR A 34 9.40 21.20 14.89
C TYR A 34 10.89 21.32 15.13
N ASN A 35 11.35 21.20 16.37
CA ASN A 35 12.77 21.24 16.71
C ASN A 35 13.52 20.12 15.99
N GLN A 36 12.99 18.90 15.98
CA GLN A 36 13.60 17.79 15.24
C GLN A 36 13.70 18.10 13.75
N LEU A 37 12.63 18.60 13.13
CA LEU A 37 12.63 18.97 11.72
C LEU A 37 13.61 20.10 11.42
N ALA A 38 13.62 21.15 12.23
CA ALA A 38 14.47 22.31 12.02
C ALA A 38 15.97 22.04 12.28
N HIS A 39 16.34 20.90 12.88
CA HIS A 39 17.73 20.45 12.97
C HIS A 39 18.17 19.65 11.74
N ASN A 40 17.24 19.08 10.97
CA ASN A 40 17.54 18.18 9.86
C ASN A 40 17.17 18.76 8.48
N ALA A 41 16.27 19.73 8.42
CA ALA A 41 15.89 20.40 7.17
C ALA A 41 16.95 21.42 6.73
N ASP A 42 16.95 21.74 5.43
CA ASP A 42 17.90 22.69 4.84
C ASP A 42 17.71 24.11 5.40
N ASP A 43 16.46 24.51 5.66
CA ASP A 43 16.11 25.79 6.29
C ASP A 43 14.80 25.72 7.09
N GLU A 44 14.44 26.83 7.75
CA GLU A 44 13.21 26.93 8.56
C GLU A 44 11.92 26.88 7.74
N LYS A 45 11.96 27.34 6.48
CA LYS A 45 10.81 27.32 5.58
C LYS A 45 10.52 25.88 5.16
N GLU A 46 11.56 25.12 4.84
CA GLU A 46 11.49 23.68 4.59
C GLU A 46 11.02 22.94 5.83
N ALA A 47 11.59 23.21 7.02
CA ALA A 47 11.13 22.58 8.27
C ALA A 47 9.62 22.78 8.53
N ASN A 48 9.12 24.01 8.35
CA ASN A 48 7.70 24.32 8.47
C ASN A 48 6.86 23.59 7.40
N GLY A 49 7.33 23.55 6.16
CA GLY A 49 6.67 22.86 5.05
C GLY A 49 6.57 21.35 5.26
N ILE A 50 7.68 20.72 5.68
CA ILE A 50 7.76 19.31 6.02
C ILE A 50 6.80 18.98 7.17
N PHE A 51 6.72 19.83 8.19
CA PHE A 51 5.80 19.61 9.31
C PHE A 51 4.34 19.61 8.84
N ILE A 52 3.94 20.59 8.02
CA ILE A 52 2.59 20.65 7.46
C ILE A 52 2.31 19.40 6.61
N LEU A 53 3.27 18.94 5.82
CA LEU A 53 3.13 17.69 5.06
C LEU A 53 2.95 16.47 5.98
N ALA A 54 3.66 16.39 7.10
CA ALA A 54 3.54 15.28 8.04
C ALA A 54 2.14 15.23 8.65
N ILE A 55 1.57 16.39 9.02
CA ILE A 55 0.20 16.52 9.52
C ILE A 55 -0.81 16.05 8.45
N ARG A 56 -0.66 16.52 7.22
CA ARG A 56 -1.55 16.14 6.11
C ARG A 56 -1.45 14.66 5.79
N LYS A 57 -0.25 14.09 5.79
CA LYS A 57 -0.03 12.65 5.58
C LYS A 57 -0.67 11.83 6.70
N ALA A 58 -0.53 12.24 7.96
CA ALA A 58 -1.20 11.60 9.08
C ALA A 58 -2.73 11.59 8.89
N ALA A 59 -3.29 12.73 8.47
CA ALA A 59 -4.72 12.86 8.18
C ALA A 59 -5.16 11.95 7.01
N MET A 60 -4.39 11.88 5.92
CA MET A 60 -4.65 10.99 4.78
C MET A 60 -4.63 9.50 5.20
N ASN A 61 -3.77 9.14 6.15
CA ASN A 61 -3.71 7.80 6.72
C ASN A 61 -4.82 7.53 7.75
N GLY A 62 -5.72 8.49 8.00
CA GLY A 62 -6.80 8.38 8.99
C GLY A 62 -6.35 8.45 10.45
N ALA A 63 -5.09 8.83 10.71
CA ALA A 63 -4.55 8.95 12.06
C ALA A 63 -4.96 10.27 12.71
N LYS A 64 -5.34 10.22 14.00
CA LYS A 64 -5.79 11.38 14.79
C LYS A 64 -4.92 11.67 16.01
N THR A 65 -3.70 11.16 16.00
CA THR A 65 -2.76 11.25 17.13
C THR A 65 -1.51 12.00 16.70
N GLN A 66 -0.97 12.80 17.62
CA GLN A 66 0.35 13.43 17.48
C GLN A 66 1.45 12.42 17.15
N TRP A 67 1.40 11.25 17.79
CA TRP A 67 2.39 10.19 17.58
C TRP A 67 2.52 9.80 16.11
N ALA A 68 1.41 9.77 15.37
CA ALA A 68 1.45 9.51 13.94
C ALA A 68 2.20 10.60 13.16
N VAL A 69 2.01 11.88 13.52
CA VAL A 69 2.72 13.01 12.91
C VAL A 69 4.22 12.93 13.20
N SER A 70 4.59 12.66 14.46
CA SER A 70 5.99 12.49 14.88
C SER A 70 6.65 11.31 14.15
N ASN A 71 5.98 10.17 14.02
CA ASN A 71 6.52 9.03 13.30
C ASN A 71 6.77 9.33 11.82
N ILE A 72 5.84 9.99 11.14
CA ILE A 72 6.02 10.37 9.74
C ILE A 72 7.20 11.33 9.59
N ALA A 73 7.28 12.34 10.45
CA ALA A 73 8.41 13.27 10.46
C ALA A 73 9.75 12.55 10.69
N ASN A 74 9.82 11.66 11.69
CA ASN A 74 11.00 10.86 11.99
C ASN A 74 11.41 9.93 10.85
N GLN A 75 10.43 9.31 10.18
CA GLN A 75 10.69 8.47 9.01
C GLN A 75 11.35 9.28 7.90
N TRP A 76 10.84 10.47 7.59
CA TRP A 76 11.42 11.32 6.55
C TRP A 76 12.82 11.83 6.94
N ILE A 77 13.04 12.16 8.21
CA ILE A 77 14.38 12.51 8.74
C ILE A 77 15.35 11.34 8.56
N GLN A 78 14.96 10.11 8.93
CA GLN A 78 15.81 8.92 8.80
C GLN A 78 16.18 8.59 7.35
N LEU A 79 15.31 8.97 6.40
CA LEU A 79 15.55 8.85 4.96
C LEU A 79 16.39 10.01 4.40
N GLY A 80 16.80 10.97 5.22
CA GLY A 80 17.58 12.13 4.80
C GLY A 80 16.80 13.10 3.93
N LEU A 81 15.47 13.12 4.04
CA LEU A 81 14.62 14.02 3.23
C LEU A 81 14.56 15.39 3.89
N THR A 82 15.45 16.30 3.47
CA THR A 82 15.63 17.62 4.07
C THR A 82 14.77 18.73 3.44
N THR A 83 14.09 18.44 2.32
CA THR A 83 13.24 19.39 1.59
C THR A 83 11.85 18.82 1.29
N VAL A 84 10.87 19.72 1.15
CA VAL A 84 9.49 19.44 0.75
C VAL A 84 9.44 18.75 -0.61
N GLU A 85 10.29 19.15 -1.57
CA GLU A 85 10.33 18.55 -2.89
C GLU A 85 10.81 17.09 -2.85
N ALA A 86 11.85 16.80 -2.05
CA ALA A 86 12.36 15.44 -1.88
C ALA A 86 11.30 14.51 -1.27
N ILE A 87 10.54 14.99 -0.27
CA ILE A 87 9.42 14.25 0.31
C ILE A 87 8.31 14.03 -0.72
N GLY A 88 8.00 15.05 -1.52
CA GLY A 88 7.00 14.93 -2.60
C GLY A 88 7.35 13.83 -3.60
N LYS A 89 8.61 13.76 -4.04
CA LYS A 89 9.11 12.71 -4.95
C LYS A 89 9.05 11.32 -4.29
N TYR A 90 9.54 11.22 -3.06
CA TYR A 90 9.51 9.98 -2.29
C TYR A 90 8.09 9.44 -2.10
N GLU A 91 7.13 10.29 -1.75
CA GLU A 91 5.74 9.89 -1.56
C GLU A 91 5.05 9.47 -2.87
N GLN A 92 5.41 10.09 -4.00
CA GLN A 92 4.92 9.67 -5.32
C GLN A 92 5.47 8.30 -5.72
N GLU A 93 6.77 8.07 -5.53
CA GLU A 93 7.41 6.78 -5.80
C GLU A 93 6.87 5.67 -4.90
N SER A 94 6.70 5.95 -3.59
CA SER A 94 6.09 5.04 -2.61
C SER A 94 4.66 4.67 -3.00
N GLN A 95 3.85 5.61 -3.49
CA GLN A 95 2.49 5.31 -3.96
C GLN A 95 2.46 4.44 -5.22
N GLN A 96 3.47 4.55 -6.09
CA GLN A 96 3.59 3.70 -7.27
C GLN A 96 4.08 2.29 -6.93
N THR A 97 4.92 2.16 -5.90
CA THR A 97 5.48 0.87 -5.46
C THR A 97 4.65 0.14 -4.43
N GLN A 98 3.71 0.79 -3.74
CA GLN A 98 2.87 0.10 -2.75
C GLN A 98 1.82 -0.79 -3.43
N PRO A 99 1.92 -2.13 -3.32
CA PRO A 99 0.83 -3.00 -3.73
C PRO A 99 -0.35 -2.74 -2.78
N LYS A 100 -1.52 -2.39 -3.33
CA LYS A 100 -2.77 -2.16 -2.58
C LYS A 100 -3.28 -3.44 -1.91
N SER A 101 -2.56 -3.99 -0.94
CA SER A 101 -3.00 -5.17 -0.20
C SER A 101 -3.96 -4.79 0.92
N TYR A 102 -5.15 -5.37 0.88
CA TYR A 102 -6.03 -5.50 2.05
C TYR A 102 -5.62 -6.82 2.75
N TYR A 103 -5.19 -6.75 4.02
CA TYR A 103 -4.71 -7.86 4.89
C TYR A 103 -3.26 -8.37 4.74
N GLY A 104 -2.28 -7.50 4.49
CA GLY A 104 -0.87 -7.82 4.75
C GLY A 104 -0.29 -8.99 3.93
N ARG A 105 -0.97 -9.42 2.86
CA ARG A 105 -0.45 -10.36 1.87
C ARG A 105 -0.18 -9.60 0.59
N PRO A 106 1.01 -9.65 -0.02
CA PRO A 106 1.21 -9.00 -1.31
C PRO A 106 0.08 -9.43 -2.24
N LEU A 107 -0.66 -8.46 -2.80
CA LEU A 107 -1.54 -8.76 -3.93
C LEU A 107 -0.61 -9.37 -4.96
N LYS A 108 -0.70 -10.68 -5.16
CA LYS A 108 -0.30 -11.28 -6.41
C LYS A 108 -1.20 -10.60 -7.44
N GLN A 109 -0.73 -9.48 -7.99
CA GLN A 109 -1.14 -9.12 -9.33
C GLN A 109 -0.81 -10.38 -10.11
N GLU A 110 -1.85 -11.10 -10.54
CA GLU A 110 -1.69 -12.01 -11.66
C GLU A 110 -1.04 -11.14 -12.71
N SER A 111 0.25 -11.38 -12.94
CA SER A 111 0.99 -10.69 -13.98
C SER A 111 0.09 -10.77 -15.20
N LYS A 112 -0.29 -9.61 -15.77
CA LYS A 112 -0.80 -9.59 -17.15
C LYS A 112 0.08 -10.57 -17.90
N ILE A 113 -0.53 -11.57 -18.54
CA ILE A 113 0.20 -12.60 -19.28
C ILE A 113 1.09 -11.84 -20.25
N LEU A 114 2.35 -11.63 -19.86
CA LEU A 114 3.32 -10.99 -20.72
C LEU A 114 3.57 -12.04 -21.79
N GLN A 115 3.33 -11.66 -23.04
CA GLN A 115 3.74 -12.50 -24.14
C GLN A 115 5.21 -12.86 -23.92
N PRO A 116 5.57 -14.16 -23.94
CA PRO A 116 6.94 -14.56 -23.71
C PRO A 116 7.82 -13.87 -24.77
N LYS A 117 8.88 -13.19 -24.31
CA LYS A 117 9.73 -12.32 -25.14
C LYS A 117 10.72 -13.10 -26.05
N SER A 118 10.77 -14.42 -25.93
CA SER A 118 11.65 -15.27 -26.74
C SER A 118 10.83 -16.01 -27.79
N ASP A 119 11.20 -15.87 -29.06
CA ASP A 119 10.56 -16.54 -30.21
C ASP A 119 10.51 -18.07 -30.02
N GLU A 120 11.48 -18.66 -29.34
CA GLU A 120 11.53 -20.09 -29.03
C GLU A 120 10.39 -20.52 -28.08
N VAL A 121 10.04 -19.67 -27.11
CA VAL A 121 8.96 -19.96 -26.14
C VAL A 121 7.59 -19.78 -26.79
N LEU A 122 7.46 -18.85 -27.75
CA LEU A 122 6.24 -18.72 -28.55
C LEU A 122 6.00 -19.98 -29.40
N GLN A 123 7.05 -20.47 -30.09
CA GLN A 123 6.95 -21.70 -30.89
C GLN A 123 6.61 -22.94 -30.05
N GLN A 124 7.23 -23.08 -28.86
CA GLN A 124 6.90 -24.19 -27.95
C GLN A 124 5.45 -24.14 -27.48
N ASN A 125 4.94 -22.95 -27.16
CA ASN A 125 3.56 -22.78 -26.72
C ASN A 125 2.55 -23.03 -27.85
N GLU A 126 2.88 -22.65 -29.09
CA GLU A 126 2.06 -22.98 -30.27
C GLU A 126 2.02 -24.48 -30.54
N GLN A 127 3.17 -25.16 -30.50
CA GLN A 127 3.24 -26.62 -30.65
C GLN A 127 2.44 -27.34 -29.56
N LEU A 128 2.56 -26.89 -28.31
CA LEU A 128 1.79 -27.43 -27.20
C LEU A 128 0.29 -27.22 -27.40
N ALA A 129 -0.14 -26.03 -27.82
CA ALA A 129 -1.55 -25.75 -28.09
C ALA A 129 -2.13 -26.67 -29.16
N ILE A 130 -1.41 -26.88 -30.27
CA ILE A 130 -1.83 -27.80 -31.33
C ILE A 130 -1.90 -29.24 -30.80
N SER A 131 -0.92 -29.68 -30.02
CA SER A 131 -0.90 -31.03 -29.43
C SER A 131 -2.09 -31.30 -28.49
N LEU A 132 -2.59 -30.26 -27.83
CA LEU A 132 -3.75 -30.30 -26.95
C LEU A 132 -5.08 -30.09 -27.71
N GLY A 133 -5.04 -29.96 -29.03
CA GLY A 133 -6.21 -29.79 -29.89
C GLY A 133 -6.74 -28.35 -30.01
N TYR A 134 -5.98 -27.35 -29.54
CA TYR A 134 -6.31 -25.93 -29.71
C TYR A 134 -5.72 -25.38 -31.01
N LYS A 135 -6.36 -24.34 -31.57
CA LYS A 135 -5.92 -23.74 -32.85
C LYS A 135 -4.62 -22.94 -32.72
N ASN A 136 -4.39 -22.31 -31.58
CA ASN A 136 -3.20 -21.55 -31.26
C ASN A 136 -3.06 -21.38 -29.73
N ALA A 137 -1.94 -20.82 -29.28
CA ALA A 137 -1.64 -20.61 -27.86
C ALA A 137 -2.63 -19.64 -27.18
N GLU A 138 -3.19 -18.66 -27.90
CA GLU A 138 -4.18 -17.73 -27.34
C GLU A 138 -5.52 -18.41 -27.05
N ASP A 139 -6.00 -19.27 -27.95
CA ASP A 139 -7.22 -20.05 -27.78
C ASP A 139 -7.05 -21.06 -26.62
N MET A 140 -5.87 -21.64 -26.46
CA MET A 140 -5.52 -22.46 -25.30
C MET A 140 -5.58 -21.63 -24.00
N ALA A 141 -5.01 -20.43 -23.99
CA ALA A 141 -5.03 -19.55 -22.81
C ALA A 141 -6.46 -19.12 -22.43
N LYS A 142 -7.30 -18.79 -23.42
CA LYS A 142 -8.72 -18.46 -23.19
C LYS A 142 -9.51 -19.68 -22.69
N GLY A 143 -9.37 -20.83 -23.34
CA GLY A 143 -10.08 -22.05 -22.95
C GLY A 143 -9.71 -22.52 -21.55
N THR A 144 -8.43 -22.46 -21.18
CA THR A 144 -7.97 -22.80 -19.82
C THR A 144 -8.49 -21.81 -18.79
N HIS A 145 -8.53 -20.52 -19.11
CA HIS A 145 -9.11 -19.49 -18.24
C HIS A 145 -10.60 -19.73 -17.99
N ASP A 146 -11.39 -20.02 -19.03
CA ASP A 146 -12.82 -20.31 -18.92
C ASP A 146 -13.09 -21.57 -18.09
N ILE A 147 -12.27 -22.61 -18.26
CA ILE A 147 -12.32 -23.81 -17.43
C ILE A 147 -12.07 -23.43 -15.96
N LEU A 148 -11.03 -22.65 -15.65
CA LEU A 148 -10.74 -22.23 -14.27
C LEU A 148 -11.87 -21.40 -13.66
N ILE A 149 -12.48 -20.49 -14.42
CA ILE A 149 -13.66 -19.73 -13.99
C ILE A 149 -14.82 -20.68 -13.68
N ASN A 150 -15.11 -21.61 -14.57
CA ASN A 150 -16.21 -22.58 -14.38
C ASN A 150 -15.95 -23.50 -13.19
N LEU A 151 -14.71 -23.96 -12.99
CA LEU A 151 -14.30 -24.73 -11.82
C LEU A 151 -14.48 -23.93 -10.52
N ARG A 152 -14.24 -22.61 -10.54
CA ARG A 152 -14.46 -21.74 -9.38
C ARG A 152 -15.96 -21.51 -9.12
N LYS A 153 -16.76 -21.27 -10.16
CA LYS A 153 -18.21 -21.08 -10.06
C LYS A 153 -18.94 -22.33 -9.56
N THR A 154 -18.64 -23.49 -10.13
CA THR A 154 -19.27 -24.79 -9.78
C THR A 154 -18.64 -25.46 -8.57
N ARG A 155 -17.71 -24.80 -7.86
CA ARG A 155 -16.99 -25.40 -6.74
C ARG A 155 -17.94 -25.89 -5.64
N ALA A 156 -18.96 -25.12 -5.29
CA ALA A 156 -19.91 -25.48 -4.25
C ALA A 156 -20.65 -26.77 -4.61
N GLU A 157 -21.18 -26.85 -5.83
CA GLU A 157 -21.89 -28.02 -6.35
C GLU A 157 -20.98 -29.26 -6.46
N ARG A 158 -19.73 -29.09 -6.92
CA ARG A 158 -18.75 -30.19 -7.03
C ARG A 158 -18.21 -30.69 -5.68
N LEU A 159 -18.35 -29.91 -4.62
CA LEU A 159 -17.97 -30.29 -3.27
C LEU A 159 -19.15 -30.87 -2.47
N ASP A 160 -20.39 -30.66 -2.92
CA ASP A 160 -21.59 -31.12 -2.22
C ASP A 160 -21.72 -32.66 -2.19
N SER A 161 -21.30 -33.32 -3.28
CA SER A 161 -21.28 -34.79 -3.39
C SER A 161 -20.03 -35.46 -2.81
N LYS A 162 -19.06 -34.68 -2.31
CA LYS A 162 -17.82 -35.22 -1.73
C LYS A 162 -17.98 -35.40 -0.22
N PRO A 163 -17.39 -36.46 0.37
CA PRO A 163 -17.42 -36.65 1.82
C PRO A 163 -16.86 -35.40 2.50
N LYS A 164 -17.56 -34.90 3.52
CA LYS A 164 -17.20 -33.69 4.26
C LYS A 164 -15.84 -33.91 4.93
N THR A 165 -14.76 -33.57 4.25
CA THR A 165 -13.36 -33.63 4.73
C THR A 165 -13.05 -32.56 5.78
N GLY A 166 -14.07 -32.09 6.49
CA GLY A 166 -13.97 -30.99 7.44
C GLY A 166 -13.74 -29.63 6.77
N LEU A 167 -13.75 -29.50 5.44
CA LEU A 167 -13.57 -28.23 4.73
C LEU A 167 -14.94 -27.69 4.24
N THR A 168 -15.23 -26.43 4.53
CA THR A 168 -16.38 -25.69 3.99
C THR A 168 -16.22 -25.45 2.48
N ALA A 169 -17.31 -25.08 1.79
CA ALA A 169 -17.30 -24.70 0.37
C ALA A 169 -16.28 -23.59 0.03
N ASN A 170 -15.90 -22.76 1.02
CA ASN A 170 -14.90 -21.71 0.90
C ASN A 170 -13.46 -22.15 1.26
N GLY A 171 -13.25 -23.42 1.61
CA GLY A 171 -11.94 -23.99 1.96
C GLY A 171 -11.51 -23.80 3.42
N ASN A 172 -12.39 -23.33 4.30
CA ASN A 172 -12.10 -23.20 5.73
C ASN A 172 -12.45 -24.49 6.47
N GLN A 173 -11.62 -24.93 7.43
CA GLN A 173 -11.99 -26.06 8.29
C GLN A 173 -13.20 -25.72 9.16
N VAL A 174 -14.22 -26.57 9.15
CA VAL A 174 -15.34 -26.52 10.10
C VAL A 174 -14.79 -26.91 11.47
N LEU A 175 -14.45 -25.91 12.29
CA LEU A 175 -14.16 -26.11 13.70
C LEU A 175 -15.42 -26.68 14.37
N LYS A 176 -15.47 -28.01 14.57
CA LYS A 176 -16.43 -28.64 15.48
C LYS A 176 -16.13 -28.12 16.89
N ARG A 177 -16.91 -27.15 17.37
CA ARG A 177 -17.06 -26.92 18.81
C ARG A 177 -18.09 -27.93 19.29
N PHE A 178 -17.64 -28.89 20.09
CA PHE A 178 -18.51 -29.71 20.94
C PHE A 178 -18.97 -28.86 22.13
#